data_AF-A0A6L8K8Q4-F1
#
_entry.id   AF-A0A6L8K8Q4-F1
#
_cell.length_a   1.000
_cell.length_b   1.000
_cell.length_c   1.000
_cell.angle_alpha   90.00
_cell.angle_beta   90.00
_cell.angle_gamma   90.00
#
_symmetry.space_group_name_H-M   'P 1'
#
loop_
_entity.id
_entity.type
_entity.pdbx_description
1 polymer ?
#
loop_
_entity_poly.entity_id
_entity_poly.type
_entity_poly.pdbx_seq_one_letter_code
_entity_poly.pdbx_strand_id
1 'polypeptide(L)'
;MPVFFPELPARCTAVATVAFDAYYNGDRIICEISAEALNDHFGAVSFSSSDLVAAFERNRFLIETVARAVLPARAPAGRCLLVTADF
;
A
#
# COMPACT_ATOMS: atom_id res chain seq x y z
N MET A 1 1.09 -10.18 17.46
CA MET A 1 0.74 -9.93 16.04
C MET A 1 1.92 -9.22 15.40
N PRO A 2 2.59 -9.81 14.40
CA PRO A 2 3.81 -9.23 13.83
C PRO A 2 3.53 -8.01 12.93
N VAL A 3 2.32 -7.90 12.38
CA VAL A 3 1.96 -6.82 11.45
C VAL A 3 0.76 -6.03 11.97
N PHE A 4 0.87 -4.71 12.02
CA PHE A 4 -0.20 -3.79 12.37
C PHE A 4 -0.28 -2.65 11.35
N PHE A 5 -1.48 -2.27 10.95
CA PHE A 5 -1.71 -1.10 10.10
C PHE A 5 -2.52 -0.08 10.91
N PRO A 6 -1.99 1.13 11.12
CA PRO A 6 -2.76 2.18 11.76
C PRO A 6 -3.84 2.70 10.81
N GLU A 7 -4.94 3.20 11.35
CA GLU A 7 -5.99 3.91 10.60
C GLU A 7 -5.55 5.35 10.23
N LEU A 8 -4.34 5.47 9.67
CA LEU A 8 -3.80 6.72 9.15
C LEU A 8 -4.18 6.88 7.67
N PRO A 9 -4.47 8.10 7.22
CA PRO A 9 -4.81 8.35 5.82
C PRO A 9 -3.62 8.02 4.93
N ALA A 10 -3.88 7.33 3.82
CA ALA A 10 -2.86 7.08 2.83
C ALA A 10 -2.54 8.38 2.06
N ARG A 11 -1.30 8.50 1.58
CA ARG A 11 -0.80 9.69 0.88
C ARG A 11 -0.27 9.34 -0.49
N CYS A 12 -0.68 10.09 -1.50
CA CYS A 12 -0.05 10.01 -2.80
C CYS A 12 1.39 10.54 -2.74
N THR A 13 2.32 9.85 -3.39
CA THR A 13 3.71 10.23 -3.55
C THR A 13 3.92 10.98 -4.87
N ALA A 14 5.09 11.62 -5.04
CA ALA A 14 5.45 12.28 -6.28
C ALA A 14 5.61 11.34 -7.48
N VAL A 15 5.69 10.02 -7.25
CA VAL A 15 5.85 8.99 -8.29
C VAL A 15 4.53 8.27 -8.61
N ALA A 16 3.40 8.90 -8.30
CA ALA A 16 2.06 8.35 -8.49
C ALA A 16 1.83 7.02 -7.76
N THR A 17 2.50 6.79 -6.62
CA THR A 17 2.21 5.66 -5.72
C THR A 17 1.42 6.14 -4.51
N VAL A 18 0.68 5.26 -3.85
CA VAL A 18 0.00 5.57 -2.59
C VAL A 18 0.77 4.95 -1.44
N ALA A 19 1.36 5.80 -0.60
CA ALA A 19 2.09 5.41 0.58
C ALA A 19 1.17 5.33 1.80
N PHE A 20 1.32 4.27 2.59
CA PHE A 20 0.61 4.04 3.83
C PHE A 20 1.55 3.43 4.87
N ASP A 21 1.22 3.65 6.14
CA ASP A 21 2.04 3.17 7.24
C ASP A 21 1.71 1.72 7.58
N ALA A 22 2.75 0.95 7.86
CA ALA A 22 2.66 -0.39 8.42
C ALA A 22 3.68 -0.53 9.55
N TYR A 23 3.38 -1.38 10.53
CA TYR A 23 4.29 -1.73 11.60
C TYR A 23 4.59 -3.22 11.51
N TYR A 24 5.85 -3.57 11.34
CA TYR A 24 6.33 -4.94 11.34
C TYR A 24 7.25 -5.15 12.54
N ASN A 25 6.89 -6.04 13.46
CA ASN A 25 7.64 -6.28 14.71
C ASN A 25 7.93 -5.03 15.55
N GLY A 26 7.06 -4.01 15.48
CA GLY A 26 7.24 -2.74 16.18
C GLY A 26 8.02 -1.68 15.38
N ASP A 27 8.67 -2.08 14.28
CA ASP A 27 9.33 -1.15 13.36
C ASP A 27 8.32 -0.58 12.37
N ARG A 28 8.36 0.76 12.19
CA ARG A 28 7.55 1.43 11.18
C ARG A 28 8.15 1.20 9.80
N ILE A 29 7.38 0.56 8.93
CA ILE A 29 7.68 0.33 7.52
C ILE A 29 6.73 1.19 6.69
N ILE A 30 7.28 1.96 5.75
CA ILE A 30 6.46 2.67 4.77
C ILE A 30 6.16 1.69 3.64
N CYS A 31 4.88 1.36 3.50
CA CYS A 31 4.37 0.60 2.37
C CYS A 31 3.91 1.57 1.28
N GLU A 32 4.08 1.18 0.04
CA GLU A 32 3.60 1.92 -1.13
C GLU A 32 2.88 0.96 -2.05
N ILE A 33 1.81 1.38 -2.70
CA ILE A 33 1.18 0.63 -3.79
C ILE A 33 1.30 1.43 -5.09
N SER A 34 1.66 0.75 -6.18
CA SER A 34 1.79 1.41 -7.49
C SER A 34 0.44 1.86 -8.03
N ALA A 35 0.45 2.97 -8.77
CA ALA A 35 -0.69 3.45 -9.55
C ALA A 35 -1.26 2.36 -10.46
N GLU A 36 -0.38 1.58 -11.08
CA GLU A 36 -0.73 0.48 -11.99
C GLU A 36 -1.52 -0.60 -11.27
N ALA A 37 -1.10 -1.01 -10.06
CA ALA A 37 -1.82 -2.00 -9.27
C ALA A 37 -3.21 -1.48 -8.85
N LEU A 38 -3.28 -0.21 -8.45
CA LEU A 38 -4.55 0.47 -8.13
C LEU A 38 -5.50 0.56 -9.32
N ASN A 39 -4.97 0.80 -10.51
CA ASN A 39 -5.77 0.86 -11.73
C ASN A 39 -6.25 -0.54 -12.17
N ASP A 40 -5.34 -1.51 -12.22
CA ASP A 40 -5.60 -2.84 -12.79
C ASP A 40 -6.49 -3.71 -11.89
N HIS A 41 -6.25 -3.71 -10.57
CA HIS A 41 -6.96 -4.58 -9.63
C HIS A 41 -8.05 -3.86 -8.82
N PHE A 42 -7.91 -2.55 -8.62
CA PHE A 42 -8.77 -1.80 -7.68
C PHE A 42 -9.64 -0.72 -8.36
N GLY A 43 -9.52 -0.59 -9.68
CA GLY A 43 -10.36 0.28 -10.50
C GLY A 43 -10.14 1.77 -10.27
N ALA A 44 -8.90 2.20 -10.01
CA ALA A 44 -8.57 3.61 -10.01
C ALA A 44 -8.93 4.23 -11.38
N VAL A 45 -9.76 5.27 -11.37
CA VAL A 45 -10.29 5.89 -12.61
C VAL A 45 -9.20 6.66 -13.35
N SER A 46 -8.21 7.18 -12.62
CA SER A 46 -7.05 7.86 -13.18
C SER A 46 -5.84 7.78 -12.24
N PHE A 47 -4.68 8.18 -12.74
CA PHE A 47 -3.46 8.34 -11.93
C PHE A 47 -3.40 9.66 -11.15
N SER A 48 -4.55 10.34 -10.98
CA SER A 48 -4.63 11.51 -10.11
C SER A 48 -4.46 11.11 -8.65
N SER A 49 -3.86 11.99 -7.85
CA SER A 49 -3.63 11.71 -6.42
C SER A 49 -4.91 11.39 -5.67
N SER A 50 -6.01 12.09 -5.98
CA SER A 50 -7.31 11.87 -5.35
C SER A 50 -7.93 10.53 -5.74
N ASP A 51 -7.87 10.15 -7.02
CA ASP A 51 -8.44 8.88 -7.49
C ASP A 51 -7.67 7.67 -6.97
N LEU A 52 -6.34 7.77 -6.92
CA LEU A 52 -5.48 6.72 -6.36
C LEU A 52 -5.74 6.52 -4.87
N VAL A 53 -5.80 7.61 -4.09
CA VAL A 53 -6.11 7.53 -2.66
C VAL A 53 -7.53 7.01 -2.45
N ALA A 54 -8.52 7.44 -3.24
CA ALA A 54 -9.89 6.92 -3.15
C ALA A 54 -9.97 5.42 -3.48
N ALA A 55 -9.25 4.96 -4.50
CA ALA A 55 -9.17 3.54 -4.84
C ALA A 55 -8.50 2.72 -3.73
N PHE A 56 -7.43 3.25 -3.13
CA PHE A 56 -6.78 2.64 -1.98
C PHE A 56 -7.74 2.55 -0.78
N GLU A 57 -8.34 3.66 -0.34
CA GLU A 57 -9.18 3.67 0.85
C GLU A 57 -10.42 2.77 0.71
N ARG A 58 -11.02 2.70 -0.49
CA ARG A 58 -12.12 1.78 -0.79
C ARG A 58 -11.73 0.30 -0.67
N ASN A 59 -10.47 -0.03 -0.95
CA ASN A 59 -9.97 -1.40 -0.99
C ASN A 59 -8.89 -1.67 0.08
N ARG A 60 -8.80 -0.81 1.08
CA ARG A 60 -7.72 -0.79 2.08
C ARG A 60 -7.53 -2.14 2.74
N PHE A 61 -8.63 -2.79 3.12
CA PHE A 61 -8.61 -4.11 3.75
C PHE A 61 -7.90 -5.18 2.90
N LEU A 62 -8.15 -5.21 1.59
CA LEU A 62 -7.51 -6.16 0.67
C LEU A 62 -6.02 -5.85 0.51
N ILE A 63 -5.69 -4.57 0.32
CA ILE A 63 -4.31 -4.11 0.16
C ILE A 63 -3.48 -4.39 1.41
N GLU A 64 -4.01 -4.10 2.60
CA GLU A 64 -3.38 -4.42 3.89
C GLU A 64 -3.21 -5.92 4.10
N THR A 65 -4.14 -6.74 3.61
CA THR A 65 -4.05 -8.21 3.69
C THR A 65 -2.88 -8.72 2.85
N VAL A 66 -2.73 -8.22 1.62
CA VAL A 66 -1.59 -8.56 0.76
C VAL A 66 -0.29 -8.00 1.35
N ALA A 67 -0.30 -6.75 1.80
CA ALA A 67 0.85 -6.13 2.46
C ALA A 67 1.31 -6.98 3.66
N ARG A 68 0.39 -7.51 4.45
CA ARG A 68 0.70 -8.39 5.60
C ARG A 68 1.42 -9.67 5.19
N ALA A 69 1.07 -10.25 4.05
CA ALA A 69 1.72 -11.45 3.53
C ALA A 69 3.11 -11.15 2.95
N VAL A 70 3.28 -9.99 2.32
CA VAL A 70 4.51 -9.59 1.62
C VAL A 70 5.53 -8.91 2.54
N LEU A 71 5.07 -8.24 3.60
CA LEU A 71 5.89 -7.49 4.55
C LEU A 71 7.05 -8.29 5.15
N PRO A 72 6.88 -9.53 5.64
CA PRO A 72 8.00 -10.31 6.20
C PRO A 72 9.17 -10.48 5.23
N ALA A 73 8.89 -10.59 3.93
CA ALA A 73 9.91 -10.75 2.90
C ALA A 73 10.59 -9.43 2.51
N ARG A 74 9.88 -8.30 2.63
CA ARG A 74 10.35 -6.96 2.19
C ARG A 74 10.81 -6.05 3.33
N ALA A 75 10.42 -6.33 4.56
CA ALA A 75 10.78 -5.58 5.76
C ALA A 75 12.30 -5.36 5.92
N PRO A 76 13.20 -6.33 5.61
CA PRO A 76 14.64 -6.10 5.70
C PRO A 76 15.17 -4.97 4.81
N ALA A 77 14.45 -4.63 3.73
CA ALA A 77 14.80 -3.54 2.82
C ALA A 77 14.30 -2.16 3.30
N GLY A 78 13.57 -2.09 4.42
CA GLY A 78 13.00 -0.86 4.98
C GLY A 78 11.86 -0.24 4.16
N ARG A 79 11.42 -0.91 3.08
CA ARG A 79 10.35 -0.47 2.18
C ARG A 79 9.54 -1.65 1.66
N CYS A 80 8.26 -1.45 1.46
CA CYS A 80 7.37 -2.46 0.90
C CYS A 80 6.55 -1.86 -0.25
N LEU A 81 6.98 -2.10 -1.49
CA LEU A 81 6.27 -1.65 -2.68
C LEU A 81 5.38 -2.76 -3.24
N LEU A 82 4.07 -2.59 -3.19
CA LEU A 82 3.10 -3.49 -3.82
C LEU A 82 2.92 -3.07 -5.28
N VAL A 83 3.10 -4.03 -6.18
CA VAL A 83 2.89 -3.86 -7.61
C VAL A 83 1.78 -4.80 -8.08
N THR A 84 1.35 -4.66 -9.33
CA THR A 84 0.32 -5.51 -9.95
C THR A 84 0.58 -7.01 -9.72
N ALA A 85 1.85 -7.45 -9.80
CA ALA A 85 2.22 -8.85 -9.59
C ALA A 85 2.04 -9.39 -8.15
N ASP A 86 1.77 -8.52 -7.17
CA ASP A 86 1.49 -8.94 -5.78
C ASP A 86 0.00 -9.29 -5.55
N PHE A 87 -0.87 -9.04 -6.54
CA PHE A 87 -2.33 -9.22 -6.48
C PHE A 87 -2.82 -10.25 -7.51
#